data_AF-A0A7C5M103-F1
#
_entry.id   AF-A0A7C5M103-F1
#
_cell.length_a   1.000
_cell.length_b   1.000
_cell.length_c   1.000
_cell.angle_alpha   90.00
_cell.angle_beta   90.00
_cell.angle_gamma   90.00
#
_symmetry.space_group_name_H-M   'P 1'
#
loop_
_entity.id
_entity.type
_entity.pdbx_description
1 polymer ?
#
loop_
_entity_poly.entity_id
_entity_poly.type
_entity_poly.pdbx_seq_one_letter_code
_entity_poly.pdbx_strand_id
1 'polypeptide(L)'
;MQAYELFKDLMVMAIADGKLTEEELRMLAGRAIRWGISNEQFEQAMEYALSEEAHVTIPPDPEDRTRLLEELLRMMAVDGQLAEIEKQIFAVVAATMKVGDRELNELLDRMLKD
;
A
#
# COMPACT_ATOMS: atom_id res chain seq x y z
N MET A 1 2.45 -12.77 -7.37
CA MET A 1 2.84 -11.52 -8.04
C MET A 1 4.35 -11.32 -7.85
N GLN A 2 5.07 -10.65 -8.77
CA GLN A 2 6.49 -10.34 -8.53
C GLN A 2 6.61 -9.23 -7.47
N ALA A 3 7.60 -9.31 -6.58
CA ALA A 3 7.77 -8.36 -5.46
C ALA A 3 7.84 -6.88 -5.91
N TYR A 4 8.33 -6.63 -7.12
CA TYR A 4 8.40 -5.30 -7.72
C TYR A 4 7.02 -4.72 -8.08
N GLU A 5 6.11 -5.53 -8.63
CA GLU A 5 4.77 -5.06 -9.00
C GLU A 5 3.98 -4.62 -7.76
N LEU A 6 4.06 -5.42 -6.68
CA LEU A 6 3.46 -5.09 -5.39
C LEU A 6 4.05 -3.80 -4.79
N PHE A 7 5.36 -3.60 -4.96
CA PHE A 7 6.04 -2.38 -4.51
C PHE A 7 5.60 -1.15 -5.31
N LYS A 8 5.43 -1.31 -6.63
CA LYS A 8 4.95 -0.27 -7.52
C LYS A 8 3.53 0.16 -7.15
N ASP A 9 2.63 -0.79 -6.87
CA ASP A 9 1.27 -0.49 -6.42
C ASP A 9 1.27 0.24 -5.06
N LEU A 10 2.15 -0.16 -4.14
CA LEU A 10 2.31 0.52 -2.85
C LEU A 10 2.79 1.97 -3.01
N MET A 11 3.74 2.22 -3.93
CA MET A 11 4.24 3.56 -4.25
C MET A 11 3.15 4.46 -4.83
N VAL A 12 2.32 3.94 -5.75
CA VAL A 12 1.17 4.67 -6.31
C VAL A 12 0.21 5.09 -5.20
N MET A 13 -0.08 4.20 -4.27
CA MET A 13 -0.98 4.49 -3.15
C MET A 13 -0.42 5.52 -2.18
N ALA A 14 0.88 5.46 -1.89
CA ALA A 14 1.57 6.42 -1.02
C ALA A 14 1.63 7.85 -1.59
N ILE A 15 1.48 7.99 -2.91
CA ILE A 15 1.53 9.30 -3.60
C ILE A 15 0.12 9.79 -3.96
N ALA A 16 -0.91 8.95 -3.84
CA ALA A 16 -2.28 9.24 -4.27
C ALA A 16 -2.92 10.44 -3.56
N ASP A 17 -2.52 10.73 -2.32
CA ASP A 17 -2.96 11.91 -1.56
C ASP A 17 -2.17 13.19 -1.89
N GLY A 18 -1.18 13.07 -2.78
CA GLY A 18 -0.30 14.13 -3.24
C GLY A 18 0.80 14.52 -2.25
N LYS A 19 0.98 13.78 -1.14
CA LYS A 19 1.94 14.11 -0.08
C LYS A 19 2.63 12.87 0.46
N LEU A 20 3.80 12.55 -0.10
CA LEU A 20 4.69 11.58 0.53
C LEU A 20 5.42 12.20 1.73
N THR A 21 5.07 11.78 2.93
CA THR A 21 5.73 12.20 4.17
C THR A 21 7.12 11.57 4.32
N GLU A 22 7.96 12.13 5.19
CA GLU A 22 9.26 11.51 5.51
C GLU A 22 9.11 10.11 6.14
N GLU A 23 8.01 9.86 6.84
CA GLU A 23 7.75 8.58 7.50
C GLU A 23 7.35 7.50 6.49
N GLU A 24 6.47 7.82 5.55
CA GLU A 24 6.11 6.92 4.44
C GLU A 24 7.33 6.63 3.56
N LEU A 25 8.16 7.64 3.25
CA LEU A 25 9.39 7.44 2.49
C LEU A 25 10.36 6.49 3.21
N ARG A 26 10.55 6.65 4.53
CA ARG A 26 11.35 5.73 5.35
C ARG A 26 10.79 4.31 5.33
N MET A 27 9.47 4.18 5.39
CA MET A 27 8.79 2.88 5.35
C MET A 27 8.99 2.19 4.00
N LEU A 28 8.78 2.91 2.89
CA LEU A 28 8.96 2.41 1.52
C LEU A 28 10.42 2.01 1.27
N ALA A 29 11.39 2.83 1.69
CA ALA A 29 12.81 2.49 1.59
C ALA A 29 13.15 1.21 2.38
N GLY A 30 12.62 1.08 3.59
CA GLY A 30 12.76 -0.14 4.38
C GLY A 30 12.14 -1.36 3.69
N ARG A 31 11.01 -1.18 2.99
CA ARG A 31 10.33 -2.26 2.27
C ARG A 31 11.09 -2.68 1.03
N ALA A 32 11.60 -1.71 0.26
CA ALA A 32 12.44 -1.94 -0.90
C ALA A 32 13.65 -2.81 -0.54
N ILE A 33 14.37 -2.48 0.54
CA ILE A 33 15.51 -3.27 1.03
C ILE A 33 15.08 -4.70 1.39
N ARG A 34 13.99 -4.86 2.16
CA ARG A 34 13.50 -6.19 2.58
C ARG A 34 13.06 -7.07 1.40
N TRP A 35 12.60 -6.46 0.31
CA TRP A 35 12.10 -7.16 -0.87
C TRP A 35 13.14 -7.30 -1.98
N GLY A 36 14.37 -6.80 -1.78
CA GLY A 36 15.42 -6.86 -2.78
C GLY A 36 15.15 -5.96 -3.99
N ILE A 37 14.37 -4.89 -3.81
CA ILE A 37 14.11 -3.89 -4.84
C ILE A 37 15.36 -3.03 -5.00
N SER A 38 15.85 -2.92 -6.24
CA SER A 38 17.02 -2.09 -6.54
C SER A 38 16.67 -0.60 -6.50
N ASN A 39 17.68 0.28 -6.40
CA ASN A 39 17.46 1.72 -6.50
C ASN A 39 16.80 2.12 -7.83
N GLU A 40 17.20 1.47 -8.94
CA GLU A 40 16.60 1.71 -10.26
C GLU A 40 15.11 1.34 -10.27
N GLN A 41 14.74 0.21 -9.67
CA GLN A 41 13.34 -0.20 -9.54
C GLN A 41 12.56 0.77 -8.63
N PHE A 42 13.18 1.24 -7.55
CA PHE A 42 12.57 2.22 -6.67
C PHE A 42 12.27 3.53 -7.42
N GLU A 43 13.25 4.05 -8.16
CA GLU A 43 13.11 5.25 -9.00
C GLU A 43 12.02 5.06 -10.05
N GLN A 44 12.01 3.92 -10.77
CA GLN A 44 10.97 3.61 -11.74
C GLN A 44 9.56 3.53 -11.14
N ALA A 45 9.42 2.94 -9.95
CA ALA A 45 8.14 2.90 -9.24
C ALA A 45 7.67 4.30 -8.85
N MET A 46 8.59 5.16 -8.41
CA MET A 46 8.31 6.55 -8.06
C MET A 46 7.92 7.39 -9.28
N GLU A 47 8.68 7.27 -10.39
CA GLU A 47 8.36 7.93 -11.66
C GLU A 47 6.99 7.51 -12.19
N TYR A 48 6.69 6.21 -12.14
CA TYR A 48 5.38 5.69 -12.53
C TYR A 48 4.26 6.26 -11.67
N ALA A 49 4.44 6.28 -10.35
CA ALA A 49 3.44 6.81 -9.41
C ALA A 49 3.16 8.32 -9.57
N LEU A 50 4.13 9.09 -10.06
CA LEU A 50 3.97 10.51 -10.39
C LEU A 50 3.35 10.77 -11.78
N SER A 51 3.22 9.72 -12.61
CA SER A 51 2.67 9.84 -13.96
C SER A 51 1.14 9.85 -13.98
N GLU A 52 0.55 10.42 -15.03
CA GLU A 52 -0.91 10.39 -15.25
C GLU A 52 -1.44 8.97 -15.56
N GLU A 53 -0.55 8.00 -15.82
CA GLU A 53 -0.88 6.60 -16.12
C GLU A 53 -0.86 5.71 -14.86
N ALA A 54 -0.55 6.29 -13.70
CA ALA A 54 -0.48 5.59 -12.43
C ALA A 54 -1.84 4.96 -12.07
N HIS A 55 -1.86 3.64 -11.92
CA HIS A 55 -3.02 2.92 -11.41
C HIS A 55 -2.58 1.73 -10.57
N VAL A 56 -3.36 1.44 -9.54
CA VAL A 56 -3.15 0.28 -8.68
C VAL A 56 -3.74 -0.94 -9.36
N THR A 57 -2.91 -1.96 -9.55
CA THR A 57 -3.37 -3.24 -10.07
C THR A 57 -3.79 -4.13 -8.92
N ILE A 58 -5.07 -4.46 -8.81
CA ILE A 58 -5.53 -5.40 -7.78
C ILE A 58 -5.02 -6.81 -8.13
N PRO A 59 -4.25 -7.47 -7.25
CA PRO A 59 -3.79 -8.82 -7.49
C PRO A 59 -4.97 -9.78 -7.74
N PRO A 60 -4.89 -10.66 -8.75
CA PRO A 60 -5.90 -11.70 -8.95
C PRO A 60 -5.83 -12.77 -7.85
N ASP A 61 -4.64 -12.98 -7.29
CA ASP A 61 -4.38 -13.96 -6.24
C ASP A 61 -4.82 -13.44 -4.85
N PRO A 62 -5.60 -14.21 -4.07
CA PRO A 62 -6.07 -13.79 -2.76
C PRO A 62 -4.97 -13.53 -1.72
N GLU A 63 -3.86 -14.28 -1.75
CA GLU A 63 -2.75 -14.08 -0.81
C GLU A 63 -2.02 -12.78 -1.13
N ASP A 64 -1.77 -12.53 -2.41
CA ASP A 64 -1.17 -11.26 -2.87
C ASP A 64 -2.08 -10.06 -2.54
N ARG A 65 -3.41 -10.19 -2.67
CA ARG A 65 -4.36 -9.13 -2.25
C ARG A 65 -4.26 -8.85 -0.75
N THR A 66 -4.23 -9.90 0.06
CA THR A 66 -4.12 -9.78 1.51
C THR A 66 -2.81 -9.09 1.89
N ARG A 67 -1.71 -9.47 1.22
CA ARG A 67 -0.40 -8.86 1.42
C ARG A 67 -0.40 -7.37 1.03
N LEU A 68 -1.01 -7.00 -0.09
CA LEU A 68 -1.15 -5.60 -0.48
C LEU A 68 -1.93 -4.80 0.57
N LEU A 69 -3.06 -5.34 1.03
CA LEU A 69 -3.88 -4.74 2.10
C LEU A 69 -3.11 -4.56 3.41
N GLU A 70 -2.36 -5.58 3.85
CA GLU A 70 -1.54 -5.49 5.06
C GLU A 70 -0.47 -4.39 4.95
N GLU A 71 0.18 -4.25 3.79
CA GLU A 71 1.17 -3.19 3.59
C GLU A 71 0.55 -1.79 3.59
N LEU A 72 -0.61 -1.64 2.95
CA LEU A 72 -1.35 -0.38 2.96
C LEU A 72 -1.76 0.01 4.37
N LEU A 73 -2.29 -0.93 5.15
CA LEU A 73 -2.63 -0.70 6.54
C LEU A 73 -1.39 -0.34 7.37
N ARG A 74 -0.23 -0.91 7.08
CA ARG A 74 0.99 -0.63 7.84
C ARG A 74 1.49 0.77 7.54
N MET A 75 1.35 1.22 6.30
CA MET A 75 1.70 2.58 5.89
C MET A 75 0.82 3.61 6.59
N MET A 76 -0.50 3.40 6.60
CA MET A 76 -1.47 4.26 7.28
C MET A 76 -1.36 4.25 8.81
N ALA A 77 -0.86 3.17 9.42
CA ALA A 77 -0.70 3.07 10.87
C ALA A 77 0.52 3.84 11.42
N VAL A 78 1.49 4.20 10.57
CA VAL A 78 2.73 4.88 10.97
C VAL A 78 2.44 6.30 11.49
N ASP A 79 1.51 7.03 10.87
CA ASP A 79 1.16 8.41 11.25
C ASP A 79 0.16 8.50 12.43
N GLY A 80 -0.34 7.38 12.94
CA GLY A 80 -1.24 7.33 14.11
C GLY A 80 -2.63 7.97 13.90
N GLN A 81 -2.91 8.52 12.71
CA GLN A 81 -4.21 9.04 12.32
C GLN A 81 -4.62 8.39 11.00
N LEU A 82 -5.44 7.36 11.08
CA LEU A 82 -6.30 6.96 9.95
C LEU A 82 -7.18 8.16 9.61
N ALA A 83 -6.74 9.02 8.70
CA ALA A 83 -7.50 10.19 8.31
C ALA A 83 -8.78 9.70 7.62
N GLU A 84 -9.92 10.35 7.91
CA GLU A 84 -11.25 9.92 7.40
C GLU A 84 -11.31 9.84 5.86
N ILE A 85 -10.44 10.57 5.16
CA ILE A 85 -10.29 10.51 3.69
C ILE A 85 -9.65 9.18 3.24
N GLU A 86 -8.68 8.66 3.97
CA GLU A 86 -8.00 7.40 3.65
C GLU A 86 -8.93 6.20 3.84
N LYS A 87 -9.85 6.27 4.83
CA LYS A 87 -10.88 5.24 5.04
C LYS A 87 -11.84 5.11 3.85
N GLN A 88 -12.13 6.19 3.11
CA GLN A 88 -13.00 6.12 1.94
C GLN A 88 -12.28 5.48 0.75
N ILE A 89 -11.03 5.85 0.49
CA ILE A 89 -10.20 5.19 -0.55
C ILE A 89 -10.02 3.71 -0.19
N PHE A 90 -9.76 3.41 1.07
CA PHE A 90 -9.66 2.06 1.61
C PHE A 90 -10.95 1.25 1.46
N ALA A 91 -12.12 1.83 1.77
CA ALA A 91 -13.40 1.15 1.60
C ALA A 91 -13.67 0.83 0.12
N VAL A 92 -13.28 1.72 -0.79
CA VAL A 92 -13.38 1.48 -2.24
C VAL A 92 -12.43 0.37 -2.68
N VAL A 93 -11.18 0.37 -2.21
CA VAL A 93 -10.19 -0.67 -2.55
C VAL A 93 -10.59 -2.02 -1.95
N ALA A 94 -10.99 -2.07 -0.68
CA ALA A 94 -11.45 -3.29 -0.01
C ALA A 94 -12.72 -3.88 -0.64
N ALA A 95 -13.69 -3.03 -0.98
CA ALA A 95 -14.89 -3.44 -1.72
C ALA A 95 -14.54 -3.99 -3.12
N THR A 96 -13.55 -3.38 -3.79
CA THR A 96 -13.07 -3.85 -5.10
C THR A 96 -12.27 -5.16 -5.00
N MET A 97 -11.56 -5.37 -3.87
CA MET A 97 -10.78 -6.57 -3.58
C MET A 97 -11.62 -7.78 -3.12
N LYS A 98 -12.96 -7.63 -3.01
CA LYS A 98 -13.90 -8.63 -2.49
C LYS A 98 -13.54 -9.16 -1.09
N VAL A 99 -12.84 -8.36 -0.30
CA VAL A 99 -12.56 -8.67 1.10
C VAL A 99 -13.78 -8.24 1.89
N GLY A 100 -14.41 -9.19 2.61
CA GLY A 100 -15.60 -8.88 3.40
C GLY A 100 -15.26 -8.07 4.65
N ASP A 101 -16.20 -7.26 5.12
CA ASP A 101 -16.02 -6.38 6.30
C ASP A 101 -15.44 -7.10 7.52
N ARG A 102 -15.77 -8.38 7.72
CA ARG A 102 -15.24 -9.20 8.82
C ARG A 102 -13.72 -9.43 8.68
N GLU A 103 -13.27 -9.79 7.50
CA GLU A 103 -11.87 -10.11 7.21
C GLU A 103 -11.00 -8.84 7.27
N LEU A 104 -11.60 -7.70 6.88
CA LEU A 104 -11.03 -6.37 7.04
C LEU A 104 -10.84 -5.98 8.51
N ASN A 105 -11.87 -6.19 9.34
CA ASN A 105 -11.79 -5.91 10.78
C ASN A 105 -10.77 -6.81 11.49
N GLU A 106 -10.68 -8.09 11.10
CA GLU A 106 -9.68 -9.02 11.63
C GLU A 106 -8.23 -8.63 11.27
N LEU A 107 -8.04 -8.00 10.10
CA LEU A 107 -6.77 -7.41 9.69
C LEU A 107 -6.42 -6.18 10.53
N LEU A 108 -7.36 -5.26 10.71
CA LEU A 108 -7.19 -4.06 11.53
C LEU A 108 -6.86 -4.42 12.99
N ASP A 109 -7.60 -5.38 13.58
CA ASP A 109 -7.41 -5.83 14.95
C ASP A 109 -6.05 -6.48 15.20
N ARG A 110 -5.48 -7.16 14.19
CA ARG A 110 -4.12 -7.73 14.27
C ARG A 110 -3.06 -6.63 14.34
N MET A 111 -3.30 -5.50 13.69
CA MET A 111 -2.32 -4.44 13.54
C MET A 111 -2.31 -3.44 14.70
N LEU A 112 -3.43 -3.30 15.40
CA LEU A 112 -3.54 -2.44 16.59
C LEU A 112 -3.05 -3.11 17.89
N LYS A 113 -2.61 -4.39 17.83
CA LYS A 113 -2.16 -5.17 18.99
C LYS A 113 -0.64 -5.32 19.12
N ASP A 114 0.13 -4.87 18.13
CA ASP A 114 1.59 -4.75 18.17
C ASP A 114 2.01 -3.29 18.34
#